data_AF-X1CH74-F1
#
_entry.id   AF-X1CH74-F1
#
_cell.length_a   1.000
_cell.length_b   1.000
_cell.length_c   1.000
_cell.angle_alpha   90.00
_cell.angle_beta   90.00
_cell.angle_gamma   90.00
#
_symmetry.space_group_name_H-M   'P 1'
#
loop_
_entity.id
_entity.type
_entity.pdbx_description
1 polymer ?
#
loop_
_entity_poly.entity_id
_entity_poly.type
_entity_poly.pdbx_seq_one_letter_code
_entity_poly.pdbx_strand_id
1 'polypeptide(L)'
;KLEGAGLLTTMRLAVANAARSLESVDYINAHGPSDVFIDQMETRMIKNAFGPHAYHIPITSIKGATGNPMGCGGVHQFISTALTIQKSVIPPTTNFETPGEDCDLDYVPGKPRMNRVRCALINSHGFGRGNVCMVLEPVL
;
A
#
# COMPACT_ATOMS: atom_id res chain seq x y z
N LYS A 1 17.05 -14.52 8.79
CA LYS A 1 16.14 -13.35 8.99
C LYS A 1 15.16 -13.35 7.83
N LEU A 2 13.86 -13.13 8.08
CA LEU A 2 12.86 -12.98 7.02
C LEU A 2 13.26 -11.80 6.12
N GLU A 3 13.35 -12.03 4.81
CA GLU A 3 13.57 -10.96 3.84
C GLU A 3 12.39 -9.98 3.90
N GLY A 4 12.65 -8.67 3.90
CA GLY A 4 11.58 -7.67 4.06
C GLY A 4 11.09 -7.43 5.50
N ALA A 5 11.65 -8.10 6.52
CA ALA A 5 11.20 -7.95 7.92
C ALA A 5 11.12 -6.50 8.45
N GLY A 6 11.92 -5.58 7.86
CA GLY A 6 11.83 -4.16 8.16
C GLY A 6 10.45 -3.59 7.82
N LEU A 7 9.93 -3.86 6.62
CA LEU A 7 8.60 -3.41 6.19
C LEU A 7 7.49 -3.97 7.08
N LEU A 8 7.53 -5.28 7.38
CA LEU A 8 6.58 -5.92 8.30
C LEU A 8 6.53 -5.19 9.65
N THR A 9 7.71 -4.89 10.20
CA THR A 9 7.83 -4.18 11.48
C THR A 9 7.30 -2.75 11.37
N THR A 10 7.67 -2.03 10.32
CA THR A 10 7.25 -0.63 10.11
C THR A 10 5.73 -0.51 9.89
N MET A 11 5.09 -1.43 9.15
CA MET A 11 3.63 -1.44 8.99
C MET A 11 2.93 -1.62 10.33
N ARG A 12 3.35 -2.61 11.13
CA ARG A 12 2.78 -2.87 12.46
C ARG A 12 2.97 -1.68 13.41
N LEU A 13 4.15 -1.06 13.40
CA LEU A 13 4.43 0.12 14.20
C LEU A 13 3.59 1.32 13.77
N ALA A 14 3.42 1.57 12.47
CA ALA A 14 2.61 2.69 11.98
C ALA A 14 1.14 2.56 12.40
N VAL A 15 0.56 1.36 12.25
CA VAL A 15 -0.81 1.07 12.68
C VAL A 15 -0.96 1.18 14.20
N ALA A 16 0.00 0.64 14.97
CA ALA A 16 -0.01 0.77 16.43
C ALA A 16 0.14 2.22 16.90
N ASN A 17 1.01 3.01 16.27
CA ASN A 17 1.20 4.43 16.58
C ASN A 17 -0.05 5.27 16.31
N ALA A 18 -0.89 4.84 15.36
CA ALA A 18 -2.21 5.44 15.09
C ALA A 18 -3.30 4.96 16.07
N ALA A 19 -2.97 4.13 17.07
CA ALA A 19 -3.91 3.49 17.99
C ALA A 19 -5.04 2.75 17.24
N ARG A 20 -4.64 1.96 16.23
CA ARG A 20 -5.52 1.14 15.39
C ARG A 20 -5.11 -0.32 15.42
N SER A 21 -6.04 -1.18 15.02
CA SER A 21 -5.77 -2.60 14.80
C SER A 21 -5.46 -2.83 13.31
N LEU A 22 -4.82 -3.95 12.98
CA LEU A 22 -4.51 -4.28 11.58
C LEU A 22 -5.80 -4.51 10.77
N GLU A 23 -6.84 -5.02 11.42
CA GLU A 23 -8.16 -5.29 10.82
C GLU A 23 -8.94 -4.02 10.51
N SER A 24 -8.53 -2.86 11.03
CA SER A 24 -9.18 -1.59 10.69
C SER A 24 -8.62 -0.94 9.44
N VAL A 25 -7.56 -1.49 8.82
CA VAL A 25 -6.98 -0.92 7.60
C VAL A 25 -7.85 -1.26 6.40
N ASP A 26 -8.47 -0.25 5.80
CA ASP A 26 -9.43 -0.42 4.69
C ASP A 26 -8.76 -0.37 3.31
N TYR A 27 -7.53 0.12 3.23
CA TYR A 27 -6.83 0.41 1.96
C TYR A 27 -5.32 0.49 2.17
N ILE A 28 -4.55 -0.06 1.22
CA ILE A 28 -3.09 0.08 1.19
C ILE A 28 -2.65 0.76 -0.11
N ASN A 29 -1.95 1.89 0.02
CA ASN A 29 -1.18 2.49 -1.06
C ASN A 29 0.24 1.93 -1.01
N ALA A 30 0.49 0.89 -1.80
CA ALA A 30 1.74 0.14 -1.83
C ALA A 30 2.87 0.98 -2.46
N HIS A 31 4.12 0.63 -2.13
CA HIS A 31 5.26 1.24 -2.80
C HIS A 31 5.31 0.85 -4.27
N GLY A 32 5.11 -0.43 -4.60
CA GLY A 32 4.89 -0.97 -5.96
C GLY A 32 5.62 -0.26 -7.10
N PRO A 33 6.97 -0.31 -7.17
CA PRO A 33 7.75 0.40 -8.18
C PRO A 33 7.81 -0.36 -9.53
N SER A 34 7.09 -1.47 -9.68
CA SER A 34 7.17 -2.38 -10.83
C SER A 34 8.50 -3.15 -10.90
N ASP A 35 9.14 -3.36 -9.75
CA ASP A 35 10.31 -4.23 -9.62
C ASP A 35 9.86 -5.58 -9.07
N VAL A 36 10.19 -6.66 -9.79
CA VAL A 36 9.70 -8.02 -9.49
C VAL A 36 10.01 -8.42 -8.04
N PHE A 37 11.23 -8.16 -7.57
CA PHE A 37 11.64 -8.56 -6.23
C PHE A 37 10.97 -7.72 -5.15
N ILE A 38 10.85 -6.40 -5.37
CA ILE A 38 10.22 -5.50 -4.41
C ILE A 38 8.72 -5.77 -4.31
N ASP A 39 8.03 -5.94 -5.43
CA ASP A 39 6.57 -6.15 -5.45
C ASP A 39 6.19 -7.49 -4.78
N GLN A 40 6.97 -8.55 -5.03
CA GLN A 40 6.81 -9.85 -4.36
C GLN A 40 7.09 -9.75 -2.86
N MET A 41 8.19 -9.07 -2.49
CA MET A 41 8.56 -8.88 -1.09
C MET A 41 7.48 -8.08 -0.35
N GLU A 42 7.01 -6.97 -0.92
CA GLU A 42 5.95 -6.13 -0.34
C GLU A 42 4.67 -6.94 -0.14
N THR A 43 4.27 -7.72 -1.15
CA THR A 43 3.10 -8.61 -1.07
C THR A 43 3.24 -9.64 0.06
N ARG A 44 4.38 -10.33 0.14
CA ARG A 44 4.64 -11.29 1.23
C ARG A 44 4.62 -10.62 2.60
N MET A 45 5.14 -9.39 2.72
CA MET A 45 5.13 -8.67 4.00
C MET A 45 3.73 -8.19 4.37
N ILE A 46 2.91 -7.78 3.42
CA ILE A 46 1.48 -7.46 3.64
C ILE A 46 0.76 -8.72 4.15
N LYS A 47 0.94 -9.88 3.49
CA LYS A 47 0.37 -11.16 3.97
C LYS A 47 0.83 -11.51 5.39
N ASN A 48 2.11 -11.32 5.70
CA ASN A 48 2.63 -11.59 7.05
C ASN A 48 2.13 -10.60 8.11
N ALA A 49 1.85 -9.35 7.72
CA ALA A 49 1.29 -8.35 8.62
C ALA A 49 -0.18 -8.65 8.92
N PHE A 50 -1.00 -8.80 7.88
CA PHE A 50 -2.46 -8.84 7.96
C PHE A 50 -3.05 -10.26 7.96
N GLY A 51 -2.24 -11.30 7.74
CA GLY A 51 -2.73 -12.68 7.66
C GLY A 51 -3.79 -12.85 6.57
N PRO A 52 -4.84 -13.66 6.81
CA PRO A 52 -5.94 -13.83 5.86
C PRO A 52 -6.66 -12.53 5.47
N HIS A 53 -6.65 -11.52 6.34
CA HIS A 53 -7.29 -10.24 6.07
C HIS A 53 -6.65 -9.50 4.87
N ALA A 54 -5.37 -9.78 4.57
CA ALA A 54 -4.66 -9.18 3.44
C ALA A 54 -5.40 -9.31 2.10
N TYR A 55 -6.09 -10.43 1.87
CA TYR A 55 -6.82 -10.70 0.63
C TYR A 55 -8.12 -9.90 0.49
N HIS A 56 -8.55 -9.21 1.55
CA HIS A 56 -9.75 -8.38 1.55
C HIS A 56 -9.44 -6.88 1.51
N ILE A 57 -8.17 -6.50 1.64
CA ILE A 57 -7.75 -5.10 1.60
C ILE A 57 -7.45 -4.73 0.14
N PRO A 58 -8.15 -3.74 -0.45
CA PRO A 58 -7.74 -3.18 -1.73
C PRO A 58 -6.35 -2.54 -1.62
N ILE A 59 -5.46 -2.91 -2.53
CA ILE A 59 -4.10 -2.41 -2.62
C ILE A 59 -3.93 -1.71 -3.97
N THR A 60 -3.19 -0.60 -4.02
CA THR A 60 -2.83 0.00 -5.32
C THR A 60 -1.39 0.47 -5.34
N SER A 61 -0.82 0.56 -6.54
CA SER A 61 0.33 1.44 -6.80
C SER A 61 -0.04 2.50 -7.82
N ILE A 62 0.03 3.77 -7.40
CA ILE A 62 -0.16 4.92 -8.30
C ILE A 62 0.99 5.10 -9.29
N LYS A 63 2.13 4.41 -9.08
CA LYS A 63 3.32 4.55 -9.92
C LYS A 63 3.13 3.96 -11.32
N GLY A 64 2.15 3.06 -11.50
CA GLY A 64 1.74 2.62 -12.83
C GLY A 64 1.26 3.76 -13.71
N ALA A 65 0.72 4.85 -13.12
CA ALA A 65 0.20 6.01 -13.84
C ALA A 65 1.18 7.18 -13.81
N THR A 66 1.87 7.39 -12.67
CA THR A 66 2.71 8.57 -12.46
C THR A 66 4.21 8.33 -12.67
N GLY A 67 4.63 7.09 -12.87
CA GLY A 67 6.03 6.68 -12.72
C GLY A 67 6.50 6.74 -11.27
N ASN A 68 7.80 6.45 -11.05
CA ASN A 68 8.44 6.50 -9.74
C ASN A 68 9.30 7.77 -9.57
N PRO A 69 8.80 8.84 -8.93
CA PRO A 69 9.52 10.11 -8.83
C PRO A 69 10.54 10.14 -7.68
N MET A 70 11.08 8.97 -7.30
CA MET A 70 12.16 8.82 -6.32
C MET A 70 11.79 9.47 -4.97
N GLY A 71 12.55 10.46 -4.50
CA GLY A 71 12.31 11.15 -3.23
C GLY A 71 10.92 11.78 -3.09
N CYS A 72 10.26 12.12 -4.20
CA CYS A 72 8.89 12.66 -4.19
C CYS A 72 7.81 11.57 -4.13
N GLY A 73 8.16 10.28 -4.22
CA GLY A 73 7.21 9.18 -4.29
C GLY A 73 6.27 9.14 -3.09
N GLY A 74 6.81 9.32 -1.88
CA GLY A 74 6.01 9.37 -0.66
C GLY A 74 5.00 10.52 -0.63
N VAL A 75 5.36 11.69 -1.17
CA VAL A 75 4.45 12.85 -1.25
C VAL A 75 3.30 12.59 -2.22
N HIS A 76 3.57 11.98 -3.38
CA HIS A 76 2.53 11.61 -4.34
C HIS A 76 1.58 10.56 -3.75
N GLN A 77 2.12 9.57 -3.03
CA GLN A 77 1.32 8.57 -2.33
C GLN A 77 0.46 9.20 -1.22
N PHE A 78 1.00 10.15 -0.46
CA PHE A 78 0.22 10.91 0.54
C PHE A 78 -0.95 11.66 -0.09
N ILE A 79 -0.68 12.47 -1.14
CA ILE A 79 -1.71 13.28 -1.80
C ILE A 79 -2.81 12.38 -2.40
N SER A 80 -2.42 11.32 -3.12
CA SER A 80 -3.40 10.38 -3.72
C SER A 80 -4.23 9.65 -2.67
N THR A 81 -3.64 9.29 -1.53
CA THR A 81 -4.35 8.65 -0.41
C THR A 81 -5.31 9.61 0.27
N ALA A 82 -4.92 10.87 0.49
CA ALA A 82 -5.81 11.90 1.01
C ALA A 82 -7.01 12.14 0.07
N LEU A 83 -6.78 12.18 -1.25
CA LEU A 83 -7.85 12.27 -2.24
C LEU A 83 -8.74 11.02 -2.27
N THR A 84 -8.15 9.83 -2.06
CA THR A 84 -8.90 8.56 -1.94
C THR A 84 -9.89 8.61 -0.79
N ILE A 85 -9.43 9.05 0.39
CA ILE A 85 -10.27 9.22 1.58
C ILE A 85 -11.36 10.28 1.32
N GLN A 86 -10.96 11.46 0.83
CA GLN A 86 -11.88 12.58 0.60
C GLN A 86 -13.00 12.23 -0.39
N LYS A 87 -12.66 11.52 -1.47
CA LYS A 87 -13.59 11.23 -2.57
C LYS A 87 -14.26 9.87 -2.45
N SER A 88 -13.82 9.02 -1.52
CA SER A 88 -14.22 7.61 -1.43
C SER A 88 -14.03 6.86 -2.76
N VAL A 89 -12.90 7.13 -3.43
CA VAL A 89 -12.50 6.50 -4.70
C VAL A 89 -11.08 6.00 -4.58
N ILE A 90 -10.90 4.69 -4.64
CA ILE A 90 -9.59 4.04 -4.70
C ILE A 90 -9.12 4.06 -6.16
N PRO A 91 -7.94 4.64 -6.48
CA PRO A 91 -7.43 4.65 -7.85
C PRO A 91 -7.11 3.22 -8.33
N PRO A 92 -7.11 2.95 -9.64
CA PRO A 92 -6.64 1.65 -10.12
C PRO A 92 -5.11 1.56 -10.04
N THR A 93 -4.60 0.32 -9.96
CA THR A 93 -3.25 0.03 -10.45
C THR A 93 -3.32 -0.05 -11.98
N THR A 94 -2.83 0.99 -12.65
CA THR A 94 -2.86 1.07 -14.12
C THR A 94 -1.83 0.12 -14.74
N ASN A 95 -2.10 -0.34 -15.96
CA ASN A 95 -1.28 -1.32 -16.69
C ASN A 95 -1.15 -2.70 -15.99
N PHE A 96 -2.00 -2.97 -15.00
CA PHE A 96 -2.09 -4.30 -14.39
C PHE A 96 -2.94 -5.21 -15.27
N GLU A 97 -2.29 -6.07 -16.06
CA GLU A 97 -2.96 -7.03 -16.95
C GLU A 97 -2.87 -8.46 -16.42
N THR A 98 -1.66 -8.89 -16.05
CA THR A 98 -1.37 -10.24 -15.56
C THR A 98 -0.71 -10.13 -14.18
N PRO A 99 -1.24 -10.80 -13.15
CA PRO A 99 -0.58 -10.85 -11.85
C PRO A 99 0.81 -11.47 -11.97
N GLY A 100 1.79 -10.89 -11.27
CA GLY A 100 3.11 -11.50 -11.12
C GLY A 100 3.06 -12.72 -10.20
N GLU A 101 4.06 -13.59 -10.29
CA GLU A 101 4.26 -14.67 -9.32
C GLU A 101 4.28 -14.10 -7.89
N ASP A 102 3.60 -14.77 -6.95
CA ASP A 102 3.39 -14.36 -5.55
C ASP A 102 2.65 -13.03 -5.32
N CYS A 103 2.28 -12.30 -6.37
CA CYS A 103 1.47 -11.07 -6.33
C CYS A 103 -0.01 -11.40 -6.60
N ASP A 104 -0.67 -12.01 -5.62
CA ASP A 104 -2.04 -12.56 -5.70
C ASP A 104 -3.07 -11.83 -4.81
N LEU A 105 -2.72 -10.64 -4.31
CA LEU A 105 -3.66 -9.79 -3.57
C LEU A 105 -4.53 -8.95 -4.52
N ASP A 106 -5.50 -8.23 -3.96
CA ASP A 106 -6.39 -7.36 -4.73
C ASP A 106 -5.72 -6.02 -5.07
N TYR A 107 -5.07 -5.94 -6.23
CA TYR A 107 -4.37 -4.72 -6.69
C TYR A 107 -5.27 -3.70 -7.42
N VAL A 108 -6.60 -3.84 -7.37
CA VAL A 108 -7.56 -2.93 -8.02
C VAL A 108 -7.19 -2.67 -9.51
N PRO A 109 -7.25 -3.67 -10.39
CA PRO A 109 -6.76 -3.55 -11.76
C PRO A 109 -7.66 -2.69 -12.65
N GLY A 110 -7.05 -1.78 -13.43
CA GLY A 110 -7.65 -1.12 -14.60
C GLY A 110 -8.70 -0.04 -14.34
N LYS A 111 -9.63 -0.23 -13.39
CA LYS A 111 -10.71 0.73 -13.09
C LYS A 111 -10.72 1.16 -11.62
N PRO A 112 -11.00 2.45 -11.33
CA PRO A 112 -11.14 2.91 -9.96
C PRO A 112 -12.28 2.19 -9.24
N ARG A 113 -12.14 2.00 -7.93
CA ARG A 113 -13.15 1.38 -7.08
C ARG A 113 -13.78 2.42 -6.15
N MET A 114 -15.10 2.52 -6.18
CA MET A 114 -15.84 3.29 -5.18
C MET A 114 -15.82 2.53 -3.86
N ASN A 115 -15.12 3.07 -2.86
CA ASN A 115 -15.00 2.46 -1.55
C ASN A 115 -14.74 3.55 -0.51
N ARG A 116 -15.50 3.54 0.59
CA ARG A 116 -15.26 4.47 1.69
C ARG A 116 -14.04 4.00 2.48
N VAL A 117 -12.96 4.79 2.46
CA VAL A 117 -11.72 4.52 3.19
C VAL A 117 -11.69 5.37 4.46
N ARG A 118 -11.54 4.73 5.63
CA ARG A 118 -11.44 5.40 6.93
C ARG A 118 -10.04 5.28 7.52
N CYS A 119 -9.34 4.18 7.27
CA CYS A 119 -7.95 4.03 7.68
C CYS A 119 -7.14 3.49 6.49
N ALA A 120 -6.29 4.34 5.93
CA ALA A 120 -5.40 4.00 4.83
C ALA A 120 -3.97 3.81 5.35
N LEU A 121 -3.30 2.77 4.88
CA LEU A 121 -1.87 2.56 5.09
C LEU A 121 -1.10 2.90 3.81
N ILE A 122 -0.02 3.67 3.94
CA ILE A 122 0.89 3.98 2.83
C ILE A 122 2.22 3.30 3.11
N ASN A 123 2.73 2.54 2.15
CA ASN A 123 4.07 1.97 2.19
C ASN A 123 5.00 2.69 1.21
N SER A 124 6.19 3.04 1.67
CA SER A 124 7.23 3.61 0.82
C SER A 124 8.61 3.06 1.19
N HIS A 125 9.39 2.71 0.16
CA HIS A 125 10.75 2.23 0.27
C HIS A 125 11.75 3.25 -0.26
N GLY A 126 12.87 3.36 0.46
CA GLY A 126 14.04 4.11 0.03
C GLY A 126 15.23 3.20 -0.21
N PHE A 127 16.23 3.72 -0.94
CA PHE A 127 17.52 3.05 -1.07
C PHE A 127 18.15 2.79 0.32
N GLY A 128 19.00 1.77 0.40
CA GLY A 128 19.62 1.37 1.67
C GLY A 128 18.67 0.62 2.62
N ARG A 129 17.57 0.07 2.11
CA ARG A 129 16.57 -0.71 2.88
C ARG A 129 15.78 0.13 3.90
N GLY A 130 15.65 1.44 3.67
CA GLY A 130 14.77 2.31 4.45
C GLY A 130 13.31 1.99 4.18
N ASN A 131 12.51 1.80 5.24
CA ASN A 131 11.07 1.56 5.14
C ASN A 131 10.33 2.66 5.89
N VAL A 132 9.32 3.25 5.25
CA VAL A 132 8.42 4.22 5.86
C VAL A 132 7.00 3.75 5.63
N CYS A 133 6.22 3.67 6.72
CA CYS A 133 4.79 3.43 6.65
C CYS A 133 4.05 4.58 7.34
N MET A 134 2.95 5.03 6.74
CA MET A 134 2.11 6.11 7.28
C MET A 134 0.67 5.66 7.34
N VAL A 135 -0.06 6.03 8.39
CA VAL A 135 -1.51 5.84 8.48
C VAL A 135 -2.19 7.18 8.27
N LEU A 136 -3.18 7.21 7.39
CA LEU A 136 -4.03 8.37 7.11
C LEU A 136 -5.48 8.06 7.44
N GLU A 137 -6.14 8.98 8.12
CA GLU A 137 -7.56 8.92 8.50
C GLU A 137 -8.25 10.26 8.16
N PRO A 138 -9.56 10.26 7.86
CA PRO A 138 -10.32 11.50 7.71
C PRO A 138 -10.40 12.25 9.06
N VAL A 139 -10.38 13.58 9.00
CA VAL A 139 -10.78 14.41 10.14
C VAL A 139 -12.31 14.47 10.16
N LEU A 140 -12.90 14.23 11.33
CA LEU A 140 -14.35 14.29 11.57
C LEU A 140 -14.89 15.72 11.45
#